data_AF-A0A1D2NJP9-F1
#
_entry.id   AF-A0A1D2NJP9-F1
#
_cell.length_a   1.000
_cell.length_b   1.000
_cell.length_c   1.000
_cell.angle_alpha   90.00
_cell.angle_beta   90.00
_cell.angle_gamma   90.00
#
_symmetry.space_group_name_H-M   'P 1'
#
loop_
_entity.id
_entity.type
_entity.pdbx_description
1 polymer ?
#
loop_
_entity_poly.entity_id
_entity_poly.type
_entity_poly.pdbx_seq_one_letter_code
_entity_poly.pdbx_strand_id
1 'polypeptide(L)'
;MILSETFLFIFSMIITGLLAFIYVYFIITLSDLECDYINAQQCCDRLNMWMMPLLSGQGFVNVFFLLHGHFWLFFFNLPITAWSGYELIKVPSGNLGVFDPTEIYNRGQLKTHMRDVLIKIAFFLVAFFVYLYSMIVSMLTAGQPAPAAGPAPGEFDEF
;
A
#
# COMPACT_ATOMS: atom_id res chain seq x y z
N MET A 1 -16.98 20.89 -1.70
CA MET A 1 -16.49 19.63 -1.10
C MET A 1 -15.18 19.15 -1.75
N ILE A 2 -14.24 20.06 -2.06
CA ILE A 2 -12.93 19.72 -2.63
C ILE A 2 -11.93 19.25 -1.56
N LEU A 3 -12.18 19.62 -0.29
CA LEU A 3 -11.34 19.27 0.85
C LEU A 3 -11.40 17.78 1.26
N SER A 4 -12.37 16.99 0.79
CA SER A 4 -12.48 15.58 1.21
C SER A 4 -11.56 14.66 0.39
N GLU A 5 -11.51 14.86 -0.93
CA GLU A 5 -10.81 13.93 -1.82
C GLU A 5 -9.30 14.17 -1.85
N THR A 6 -8.87 15.43 -1.93
CA THR A 6 -7.44 15.76 -1.91
C THR A 6 -6.76 15.31 -0.61
N PHE A 7 -7.43 15.51 0.54
CA PHE A 7 -6.89 15.08 1.84
C PHE A 7 -6.75 13.57 1.93
N LEU A 8 -7.70 12.82 1.37
CA LEU A 8 -7.60 11.36 1.29
C LEU A 8 -6.39 10.92 0.47
N PHE A 9 -6.16 11.53 -0.70
CA PHE A 9 -5.02 11.17 -1.55
C PHE A 9 -3.69 11.53 -0.89
N ILE A 10 -3.58 12.70 -0.25
CA ILE A 10 -2.37 13.10 0.49
C ILE A 10 -2.11 12.12 1.63
N PHE A 11 -3.13 11.81 2.42
CA PHE A 11 -3.02 10.89 3.54
C PHE A 11 -2.66 9.47 3.10
N SER A 12 -3.29 8.96 2.05
CA SER A 12 -2.96 7.66 1.43
C SER A 12 -1.52 7.64 0.91
N MET A 13 -1.06 8.71 0.27
CA MET A 13 0.32 8.82 -0.23
C MET A 13 1.34 8.77 0.92
N ILE A 14 1.08 9.48 2.02
CA ILE A 14 1.96 9.47 3.20
C ILE A 14 2.02 8.06 3.80
N ILE A 15 0.86 7.43 4.05
CA ILE A 15 0.82 6.07 4.60
C ILE A 15 1.54 5.09 3.68
N THR A 16 1.24 5.10 2.38
CA THR A 16 1.88 4.16 1.44
C THR A 16 3.37 4.39 1.28
N GLY A 17 3.85 5.64 1.38
CA GLY A 17 5.28 5.95 1.48
C GLY A 17 5.92 5.37 2.75
N LEU A 18 5.27 5.52 3.91
CA LEU A 18 5.76 4.94 5.17
C LEU A 18 5.78 3.40 5.12
N LEU A 19 4.74 2.77 4.56
CA LEU A 19 4.69 1.32 4.38
C LEU A 19 5.78 0.84 3.43
N ALA A 20 6.01 1.55 2.31
CA ALA A 20 7.10 1.24 1.39
C ALA A 20 8.47 1.27 2.11
N PHE A 21 8.70 2.24 2.98
CA PHE A 21 9.92 2.31 3.78
C PHE A 21 10.06 1.14 4.76
N ILE A 22 8.97 0.70 5.40
CA ILE A 22 8.95 -0.50 6.24
C ILE A 22 9.28 -1.76 5.41
N TYR A 23 8.77 -1.89 4.19
CA TYR A 23 9.16 -3.00 3.31
C TYR A 23 10.62 -2.95 2.89
N VAL A 24 11.20 -1.75 2.69
CA VAL A 24 12.65 -1.60 2.47
C VAL A 24 13.43 -2.08 3.70
N TYR A 25 12.96 -1.76 4.91
CA TYR A 25 13.54 -2.31 6.13
C TYR A 25 13.46 -3.85 6.19
N PHE A 26 12.38 -4.45 5.67
CA PHE A 26 12.21 -5.92 5.63
C PHE A 26 13.22 -6.58 4.69
N ILE A 27 13.41 -6.05 3.48
CA ILE A 27 14.37 -6.63 2.54
C ILE A 27 15.81 -6.49 3.05
N ILE A 28 16.15 -5.37 3.71
CA ILE A 28 17.47 -5.18 4.33
C ILE A 28 17.67 -6.20 5.45
N THR A 29 16.71 -6.34 6.36
CA THR A 29 16.82 -7.29 7.49
C THR A 29 16.93 -8.74 7.02
N LEU A 30 16.18 -9.10 5.95
CA LEU A 30 16.32 -10.41 5.33
C LEU A 30 17.67 -10.57 4.63
N SER A 31 18.21 -9.53 4.01
CA SER A 31 19.54 -9.56 3.37
C SER A 31 20.66 -9.72 4.39
N ASP A 32 20.54 -9.08 5.55
CA ASP A 32 21.44 -9.28 6.69
C ASP A 32 21.39 -10.73 7.16
N LEU A 33 20.22 -11.36 7.13
CA LEU A 33 20.07 -12.78 7.45
C LEU A 33 20.66 -13.71 6.37
N GLU A 34 20.48 -13.42 5.08
CA GLU A 34 21.07 -14.21 3.99
C GLU A 34 22.61 -14.18 4.03
N CYS A 35 23.18 -13.04 4.44
CA CYS A 35 24.62 -12.87 4.67
C CYS A 35 25.10 -13.41 6.02
N ASP A 36 24.24 -14.06 6.81
CA ASP A 36 24.53 -14.61 8.14
C ASP A 36 25.05 -13.55 9.14
N TYR A 37 24.57 -12.31 9.01
CA TYR A 37 24.96 -11.17 9.86
C TYR A 37 24.16 -11.11 11.16
N ILE A 38 22.92 -11.62 11.16
CA ILE A 38 22.00 -11.66 12.31
C ILE A 38 21.41 -13.05 12.50
N ASN A 39 21.04 -13.41 13.74
CA ASN A 39 20.39 -14.68 14.01
C ASN A 39 18.94 -14.71 13.49
N ALA A 40 18.47 -15.85 12.99
CA ALA A 40 17.11 -16.02 12.45
C ALA A 40 16.02 -15.61 13.46
N GLN A 41 16.22 -15.92 14.76
CA GLN A 41 15.27 -15.54 15.81
C GLN A 41 15.16 -14.01 15.98
N GLN A 42 16.29 -13.30 15.96
CA GLN A 42 16.30 -11.83 16.07
C GLN A 42 15.67 -11.17 14.83
N CYS A 43 15.86 -11.76 13.65
CA CYS A 43 15.18 -11.34 12.42
C CYS A 43 13.66 -11.50 12.55
N CYS A 44 13.19 -12.68 12.98
CA CYS A 44 11.76 -12.97 13.11
C CYS A 44 11.06 -12.04 14.11
N ASP A 45 11.66 -11.78 15.27
CA ASP A 45 11.08 -10.89 16.29
C ASP A 45 10.90 -9.46 15.76
N ARG A 46 11.94 -8.94 15.08
CA ARG A 46 11.89 -7.60 14.46
C ARG A 46 10.82 -7.55 13.36
N LEU A 47 10.80 -8.55 12.50
CA LEU A 47 9.91 -8.60 11.34
C LEU A 47 8.44 -8.74 11.78
N ASN A 48 8.16 -9.59 12.77
CA ASN A 48 6.82 -9.82 13.30
C ASN A 48 6.26 -8.58 14.02
N MET A 49 7.09 -7.84 14.77
CA MET A 49 6.68 -6.59 15.41
C MET A 49 6.19 -5.55 14.39
N TRP A 50 6.83 -5.46 13.23
CA TRP A 50 6.47 -4.52 12.17
C TRP A 50 5.40 -5.05 11.21
N MET A 51 5.15 -6.35 11.17
CA MET A 51 4.12 -6.96 10.31
C MET A 51 2.70 -6.51 10.69
N MET A 52 2.42 -6.40 11.99
CA MET A 52 1.12 -5.93 12.50
C MET A 52 0.77 -4.48 12.08
N PRO A 53 1.63 -3.47 12.29
CA PRO A 53 1.34 -2.11 11.85
C PRO A 53 1.29 -1.98 10.33
N LEU A 54 2.07 -2.77 9.59
CA LEU A 54 2.06 -2.81 8.13
C LEU A 54 0.69 -3.24 7.59
N LEU A 55 0.17 -4.37 8.07
CA LEU A 55 -1.13 -4.90 7.65
C LEU A 55 -2.26 -3.96 8.06
N SER A 56 -2.19 -3.41 9.28
CA SER A 56 -3.14 -2.42 9.78
C SER A 56 -3.17 -1.17 8.88
N GLY A 57 -2.00 -0.61 8.53
CA GLY A 57 -1.90 0.57 7.68
C GLY A 57 -2.44 0.32 6.26
N GLN A 58 -2.17 -0.84 5.69
CA GLN A 58 -2.68 -1.22 4.37
C GLN A 58 -4.19 -1.43 4.38
N GLY A 59 -4.71 -2.13 5.39
CA GLY A 59 -6.15 -2.29 5.60
C GLY A 59 -6.85 -0.96 5.79
N PHE A 60 -6.25 -0.03 6.55
CA PHE A 60 -6.80 1.30 6.79
C PHE A 60 -6.97 2.10 5.50
N VAL A 61 -5.93 2.16 4.66
CA VAL A 61 -5.99 2.85 3.36
C VAL A 61 -7.05 2.21 2.45
N ASN A 62 -7.13 0.89 2.43
CA ASN A 62 -8.09 0.18 1.58
C ASN A 62 -9.55 0.43 2.01
N VAL A 63 -9.82 0.48 3.33
CA VAL A 63 -11.13 0.84 3.87
C VAL A 63 -11.48 2.30 3.54
N PHE A 64 -10.52 3.22 3.64
CA PHE A 64 -10.74 4.62 3.29
C PHE A 64 -11.13 4.82 1.82
N PHE A 65 -10.49 4.09 0.90
CA PHE A 65 -10.87 4.09 -0.52
C PHE A 65 -12.27 3.53 -0.76
N LEU A 66 -12.65 2.49 -0.02
CA LEU A 66 -13.99 1.89 -0.11
C LEU A 66 -15.06 2.89 0.36
N LEU A 67 -14.82 3.62 1.46
CA LEU A 67 -15.76 4.62 1.99
C LEU A 67 -15.99 5.81 1.04
N HIS A 68 -14.99 6.18 0.25
CA HIS A 68 -15.09 7.27 -0.73
C HIS A 68 -15.57 6.80 -2.12
N GLY A 69 -15.80 5.50 -2.32
CA GLY A 69 -16.34 4.96 -3.58
C GLY A 69 -15.32 4.86 -4.72
N HIS A 70 -14.02 4.92 -4.43
CA HIS A 70 -12.96 4.77 -5.44
C HIS A 70 -12.67 3.30 -5.75
N PHE A 71 -13.63 2.63 -6.38
CA PHE A 71 -13.56 1.18 -6.66
C PHE A 71 -12.33 0.77 -7.47
N TRP A 72 -11.90 1.60 -8.43
CA TRP A 72 -10.71 1.31 -9.25
C TRP A 72 -9.44 1.14 -8.40
N LEU A 73 -9.21 2.07 -7.46
CA LEU A 73 -8.06 2.05 -6.56
C LEU A 73 -8.15 0.92 -5.54
N PHE A 74 -9.37 0.62 -5.08
CA PHE A 74 -9.63 -0.53 -4.22
C PHE A 74 -9.26 -1.86 -4.90
N PHE A 75 -9.72 -2.10 -6.13
CA PHE A 75 -9.37 -3.31 -6.89
C PHE A 75 -7.87 -3.43 -7.17
N PHE A 76 -7.18 -2.31 -7.38
CA PHE A 76 -5.74 -2.30 -7.53
C PHE A 76 -5.01 -2.76 -6.25
N ASN A 77 -5.47 -2.36 -5.06
CA ASN A 77 -4.85 -2.73 -3.76
C ASN A 77 -5.31 -4.08 -3.20
N LEU A 78 -6.45 -4.59 -3.69
CA LEU A 78 -7.03 -5.86 -3.27
C LEU A 78 -6.06 -7.05 -3.36
N PRO A 79 -5.33 -7.30 -4.47
CA PRO A 79 -4.45 -8.47 -4.58
C PRO A 79 -3.35 -8.48 -3.51
N ILE A 80 -2.71 -7.35 -3.25
CA ILE A 80 -1.62 -7.28 -2.26
C ILE A 80 -2.18 -7.41 -0.82
N THR A 81 -3.34 -6.80 -0.56
CA THR A 81 -3.99 -6.83 0.76
C THR A 81 -4.53 -8.23 1.07
N ALA A 82 -5.15 -8.88 0.07
CA ALA A 82 -5.64 -10.24 0.18
C ALA A 82 -4.48 -11.24 0.36
N TRP A 83 -3.38 -11.05 -0.37
CA TRP A 83 -2.18 -11.88 -0.20
C TRP A 83 -1.61 -11.76 1.21
N SER A 84 -1.41 -10.53 1.70
CA SER A 84 -0.89 -10.28 3.06
C SER A 84 -1.85 -10.79 4.15
N GLY A 85 -3.16 -10.69 3.95
CA GLY A 85 -4.16 -11.25 4.85
C GLY A 85 -4.21 -12.78 4.84
N TYR A 86 -4.07 -13.40 3.66
CA TYR A 86 -3.97 -14.84 3.52
C TYR A 86 -2.70 -15.39 4.22
N GLU A 87 -1.58 -14.68 4.09
CA GLU A 87 -0.33 -15.00 4.77
C GLU A 87 -0.52 -15.02 6.30
N LEU A 88 -1.29 -14.08 6.85
CA LEU A 88 -1.60 -14.05 8.28
C LEU A 88 -2.49 -15.23 8.74
N ILE A 89 -3.52 -15.58 7.96
CA ILE A 89 -4.48 -16.64 8.32
C ILE A 89 -3.87 -18.03 8.16
N LYS A 90 -2.96 -18.21 7.20
CA LYS A 90 -2.31 -19.49 6.92
C LYS A 90 -1.30 -19.88 8.01
N VAL A 91 -0.87 -18.94 8.85
CA VAL A 91 0.08 -19.21 9.94
C VAL A 91 -0.60 -20.06 11.01
N PRO A 92 -0.11 -21.28 11.29
CA PRO A 92 -0.67 -22.12 12.34
C PRO A 92 -0.48 -21.46 13.71
N SER A 93 -1.50 -21.50 14.58
CA SER A 93 -1.52 -20.82 15.89
C SER A 93 -0.46 -21.25 16.91
N GLY A 94 0.46 -22.16 16.56
CA GLY A 94 1.60 -22.57 17.37
C GLY A 94 2.94 -21.93 16.97
N ASN A 95 2.97 -21.11 15.91
CA ASN A 95 4.16 -20.41 15.46
C ASN A 95 4.43 -19.13 16.28
N LEU A 96 5.70 -18.75 16.41
CA LEU A 96 6.13 -17.52 17.12
C LEU A 96 5.77 -16.22 16.37
N GLY A 97 5.12 -16.32 15.21
CA GLY A 97 4.71 -15.21 14.35
C GLY A 97 4.52 -15.65 12.91
N VAL A 98 4.30 -14.69 11.99
CA VAL A 98 4.25 -14.96 10.54
C VAL A 98 5.57 -15.53 10.02
N PHE A 99 6.67 -15.20 10.70
CA PHE A 99 8.01 -15.67 10.40
C PHE A 99 8.50 -16.56 11.52
N ASP A 100 8.75 -17.83 11.21
CA ASP A 100 9.31 -18.80 12.16
C ASP A 100 10.78 -19.11 11.85
N PRO A 101 11.67 -19.10 12.87
CA PRO A 101 13.09 -19.35 12.68
C PRO A 101 13.40 -20.73 12.08
N THR A 102 12.56 -21.75 12.28
CA THR A 102 12.82 -23.08 11.71
C THR A 102 12.51 -23.14 10.21
N GLU A 103 11.54 -22.36 9.74
CA GLU A 103 11.15 -22.27 8.33
C GLU A 103 12.14 -21.41 7.52
N ILE A 104 12.61 -20.31 8.12
CA ILE A 104 13.53 -19.36 7.49
C ILE A 104 14.94 -19.92 7.28
N TYR A 105 15.39 -20.87 8.11
CA TYR A 105 16.71 -21.50 7.95
C TYR A 105 16.81 -22.34 6.67
N ASN A 106 15.66 -22.80 6.14
CA ASN A 106 15.63 -23.50 4.88
C ASN A 106 15.87 -22.50 3.73
N ARG A 107 17.08 -22.55 3.14
CA ARG A 107 17.52 -21.60 2.09
C ARG A 107 16.55 -21.46 0.91
N GLY A 108 15.71 -22.46 0.64
CA GLY A 108 14.67 -22.38 -0.39
C GLY A 108 13.50 -21.46 -0.02
N GLN A 109 13.06 -21.46 1.24
CA GLN A 109 11.97 -20.62 1.73
C GLN A 109 12.42 -19.17 1.89
N LEU A 110 13.64 -18.93 2.39
CA LEU A 110 14.20 -17.58 2.53
C LEU A 110 14.21 -16.80 1.20
N LYS A 111 14.68 -17.44 0.11
CA LYS A 111 14.68 -16.80 -1.23
C LYS A 111 13.27 -16.52 -1.75
N THR A 112 12.30 -17.36 -1.39
CA THR A 112 10.89 -17.15 -1.77
C THR A 112 10.33 -15.96 -1.03
N HIS A 113 10.53 -15.86 0.30
CA HIS A 113 10.09 -14.71 1.09
C HIS A 113 10.74 -13.41 0.65
N MET A 114 12.04 -13.40 0.35
CA MET A 114 12.71 -12.22 -0.21
C MET A 114 12.09 -11.78 -1.53
N ARG A 115 11.83 -12.72 -2.44
CA ARG A 115 11.18 -12.42 -3.72
C ARG A 115 9.78 -11.84 -3.50
N ASP A 116 9.01 -12.39 -2.57
CA ASP A 116 7.66 -11.91 -2.27
C ASP A 116 7.69 -10.50 -1.66
N VAL A 117 8.63 -10.21 -0.75
CA VAL A 117 8.87 -8.86 -0.22
C VAL A 117 9.29 -7.90 -1.33
N LEU A 118 10.15 -8.31 -2.26
CA LEU A 118 10.59 -7.50 -3.38
C LEU A 118 9.43 -7.17 -4.36
N ILE A 119 8.56 -8.13 -4.63
CA ILE A 119 7.33 -7.90 -5.42
C ILE A 119 6.42 -6.90 -4.71
N LYS A 120 6.24 -7.04 -3.39
CA LYS A 120 5.45 -6.10 -2.58
C LYS A 120 6.05 -4.69 -2.65
N ILE A 121 7.37 -4.52 -2.50
CA ILE A 121 8.04 -3.22 -2.65
C ILE A 121 7.75 -2.60 -4.02
N ALA A 122 7.94 -3.35 -5.10
CA ALA A 122 7.70 -2.87 -6.46
C ALA A 122 6.24 -2.42 -6.63
N PHE A 123 5.29 -3.20 -6.12
CA PHE A 123 3.88 -2.84 -6.14
C PHE A 123 3.59 -1.54 -5.38
N PHE A 124 4.13 -1.39 -4.16
CA PHE A 124 3.97 -0.18 -3.35
C PHE A 124 4.58 1.06 -3.99
N LEU A 125 5.70 0.90 -4.69
CA LEU A 125 6.35 1.97 -5.44
C LEU A 125 5.48 2.42 -6.62
N VAL A 126 4.88 1.48 -7.36
CA VAL A 126 3.92 1.82 -8.43
C VAL A 126 2.67 2.47 -7.84
N ALA A 127 2.13 1.93 -6.74
CA ALA A 127 0.97 2.50 -6.06
C ALA A 127 1.22 3.94 -5.60
N PHE A 128 2.43 4.23 -5.09
CA PHE A 128 2.84 5.58 -4.71
C PHE A 128 2.74 6.57 -5.88
N PHE A 129 3.24 6.21 -7.06
CA PHE A 129 3.10 7.05 -8.26
C PHE A 129 1.65 7.21 -8.72
N VAL A 130 0.84 6.16 -8.61
CA VAL A 130 -0.59 6.22 -8.93
C VAL A 130 -1.30 7.21 -8.00
N TYR A 131 -1.05 7.15 -6.68
CA TYR A 131 -1.65 8.10 -5.73
C TYR A 131 -1.16 9.52 -5.93
N LEU A 132 0.11 9.70 -6.28
CA LEU A 132 0.66 11.01 -6.64
C LEU A 132 -0.08 11.58 -7.86
N TYR A 133 -0.27 10.78 -8.90
CA TYR A 133 -1.04 11.19 -10.08
C TYR A 133 -2.49 11.55 -9.73
N SER A 134 -3.19 10.70 -8.97
CA SER A 134 -4.57 10.97 -8.51
C SER A 134 -4.65 12.24 -7.67
N MET A 135 -3.66 12.51 -6.81
CA MET A 135 -3.59 13.75 -6.04
C MET A 135 -3.46 14.96 -6.97
N ILE A 136 -2.56 14.93 -7.96
CA ILE A 136 -2.37 16.04 -8.90
C ILE A 136 -3.67 16.31 -9.67
N VAL A 137 -4.32 15.27 -10.20
CA VAL A 137 -5.59 15.41 -10.94
C VAL A 137 -6.69 16.00 -10.06
N SER A 138 -6.79 15.56 -8.79
CA SER A 138 -7.76 16.13 -7.85
C SER A 138 -7.52 17.63 -7.59
N MET A 139 -6.26 18.05 -7.52
CA MET A 139 -5.88 19.45 -7.29
C MET A 139 -6.08 20.31 -8.55
N LEU A 140 -5.78 19.80 -9.73
CA LEU A 140 -6.01 20.50 -11.00
C LEU A 140 -7.50 20.69 -11.28
N THR A 141 -8.30 19.66 -11.05
CA THR A 141 -9.77 19.73 -11.19
C THR A 141 -10.38 20.72 -10.20
N ALA A 142 -9.83 20.81 -8.98
CA ALA A 142 -10.23 21.82 -8.00
C ALA A 142 -9.86 23.26 -8.41
N GLY A 143 -8.82 23.44 -9.21
CA GLY A 143 -8.35 24.74 -9.69
C GLY A 143 -9.07 25.27 -10.94
N GLN A 144 -9.81 24.42 -11.66
CA GLN A 144 -10.61 24.85 -12.80
C GLN A 144 -12.02 25.29 -12.33
N PRO A 145 -12.37 26.58 -12.37
CA PRO A 145 -13.77 26.96 -12.30
C PRO A 145 -14.48 26.28 -13.47
N ALA A 146 -15.68 25.72 -13.20
CA ALA A 146 -16.51 25.08 -14.21
C ALA A 146 -16.50 25.92 -15.50
N PRO A 147 -16.43 25.31 -16.70
CA PRO A 147 -16.63 26.07 -17.92
C PRO A 147 -17.93 26.84 -17.74
N ALA A 148 -17.83 28.17 -17.74
CA ALA A 148 -18.98 29.05 -17.69
C ALA A 148 -19.97 28.48 -18.69
N ALA A 149 -21.17 28.12 -18.20
CA ALA A 149 -22.23 27.64 -19.07
C ALA A 149 -22.29 28.59 -20.26
N GLY A 150 -21.85 28.10 -21.42
CA GLY A 150 -22.06 28.83 -22.67
C GLY A 150 -23.56 29.10 -22.75
N PRO A 151 -23.98 30.30 -23.19
CA PRO A 151 -25.39 30.66 -23.22
C PRO A 151 -26.17 29.56 -23.93
N ALA A 152 -27.33 29.21 -23.37
CA ALA A 152 -28.19 28.15 -23.91
C ALA A 152 -28.40 28.37 -25.42
N PRO A 153 -28.37 27.32 -26.25
CA PRO A 153 -28.63 27.46 -27.68
C PRO A 153 -30.12 27.77 -27.85
N GLY A 154 -30.46 29.06 -27.87
CA GLY A 154 -31.84 29.51 -28.05
C GLY A 154 -32.17 30.97 -27.70
N GLU A 155 -31.23 31.78 -27.20
CA GLU A 155 -31.54 33.16 -26.76
C GLU A 155 -30.92 34.28 -27.63
N PHE A 156 -30.56 33.99 -28.89
CA PHE A 156 -30.02 34.98 -29.84
C PHE A 156 -30.94 35.29 -31.03
N ASP A 157 -32.24 35.06 -30.91
CA ASP A 157 -33.21 35.43 -31.94
C ASP A 157 -34.40 36.18 -31.33
N GLU A 158 -34.18 37.35 -30.72
CA GLU A 158 -35.21 38.40 -30.64
C GLU A 158 -34.56 39.77 -30.32
N PHE A 159 -34.64 40.66 -31.32
CA PHE A 159 -34.28 42.09 -31.39
C PHE A 159 -32.86 42.48 -31.82
#